data_AF-A0A353ZCI8-F1
#
_entry.id   AF-A0A353ZCI8-F1
#
_cell.length_a   1.000
_cell.length_b   1.000
_cell.length_c   1.000
_cell.angle_alpha   90.00
_cell.angle_beta   90.00
_cell.angle_gamma   90.00
#
_symmetry.space_group_name_H-M   'P 1'
#
loop_
_entity.id
_entity.type
_entity.pdbx_description
1 polymer ?
#
loop_
_entity_poly.entity_id
_entity_poly.type
_entity_poly.pdbx_seq_one_letter_code
_entity_poly.pdbx_strand_id
1 'polypeptide(L)'
;MRPPALRQPNLEHVPAGWYGNRAVRVVLVAVSLLLAGCQVSTPDEPEEHAHHHIPGHYPATYVVAVRNLRHRLDELAPPRQGPAVTPARLEQFADLLQWLPGLALETDMTQQPWTRLSESVRRAEALLDQYREGLLAASSEQRQQFREGFEPELALWEELQAVATDQIFRPVDIPSQTPPNPPENASLTAP
;
A
#
# COMPACT_ATOMS: atom_id res chain seq x y z
N MET A 1 -48.47 -40.22 46.74
CA MET A 1 -47.51 -39.57 45.82
C MET A 1 -47.97 -39.85 44.39
N ARG A 2 -48.34 -38.80 43.65
CA ARG A 2 -48.92 -38.86 42.29
C ARG A 2 -47.93 -38.16 41.36
N PRO A 3 -47.49 -38.76 40.24
CA PRO A 3 -46.54 -38.12 39.33
C PRO A 3 -47.20 -36.97 38.55
N PRO A 4 -46.48 -35.87 38.25
CA PRO A 4 -46.99 -34.79 37.42
C PRO A 4 -47.09 -35.20 35.94
N ALA A 5 -48.21 -34.81 35.31
CA ALA A 5 -48.54 -35.09 33.92
C ALA A 5 -47.63 -34.31 32.95
N LEU A 6 -47.08 -35.01 31.96
CA LEU A 6 -46.28 -34.44 30.88
C LEU A 6 -47.19 -33.74 29.87
N ARG A 7 -46.91 -32.45 29.62
CA ARG A 7 -47.57 -31.58 28.64
C ARG A 7 -47.06 -31.94 27.24
N GLN A 8 -47.93 -32.44 26.36
CA GLN A 8 -47.59 -32.66 24.95
C GLN A 8 -47.67 -31.33 24.17
N PRO A 9 -46.70 -31.01 23.29
CA PRO A 9 -46.79 -29.86 22.40
C PRO A 9 -47.74 -30.14 21.24
N ASN A 10 -48.60 -29.16 20.98
CA ASN A 10 -49.60 -29.12 19.93
C ASN A 10 -48.90 -29.03 18.56
N LEU A 11 -49.09 -30.04 17.69
CA LEU A 11 -48.59 -30.04 16.32
C LEU A 11 -49.55 -29.22 15.45
N GLU A 12 -49.21 -27.95 15.26
CA GLU A 12 -49.94 -27.07 14.34
C GLU A 12 -49.75 -27.52 12.89
N HIS A 13 -50.88 -27.53 12.18
CA HIS A 13 -51.03 -27.83 10.77
C HIS A 13 -50.12 -26.96 9.89
N VAL A 14 -49.29 -27.60 9.06
CA VAL A 14 -48.58 -26.95 7.94
C VAL A 14 -49.42 -27.13 6.67
N PRO A 15 -49.92 -26.05 6.03
CA PRO A 15 -50.68 -26.17 4.79
C PRO A 15 -49.80 -26.56 3.61
N ALA A 16 -50.25 -27.59 2.88
CA ALA A 16 -49.68 -28.04 1.62
C ALA A 16 -50.01 -27.04 0.50
N GLY A 17 -48.99 -26.38 -0.07
CA GLY A 17 -49.23 -25.52 -1.24
C GLY A 17 -48.11 -24.61 -1.74
N TRP A 18 -46.85 -24.77 -1.31
CA TRP A 18 -45.79 -23.77 -1.56
C TRP A 18 -44.62 -24.20 -2.47
N TYR A 19 -44.76 -25.30 -3.22
CA TYR A 19 -43.68 -25.86 -4.05
C TYR A 19 -43.88 -25.73 -5.57
N GLY A 20 -44.67 -24.75 -6.03
CA GLY A 20 -45.00 -24.63 -7.47
C GLY A 20 -44.05 -23.78 -8.33
N ASN A 21 -43.42 -22.73 -7.79
CA ASN A 21 -42.88 -21.65 -8.65
C ASN A 21 -41.39 -21.32 -8.47
N ARG A 22 -40.67 -22.02 -7.57
CA ARG A 22 -39.23 -21.76 -7.33
C ARG A 22 -38.30 -22.57 -8.22
N ALA A 23 -38.65 -23.81 -8.57
CA ALA A 23 -37.82 -24.67 -9.40
C ALA A 23 -37.67 -24.13 -10.84
N VAL A 24 -38.74 -23.55 -11.41
CA VAL A 24 -38.73 -23.01 -12.78
C VAL A 24 -37.81 -21.78 -12.91
N ARG A 25 -37.70 -20.96 -11.86
CA ARG A 25 -36.84 -19.76 -11.89
C ARG A 25 -35.35 -20.07 -11.78
N VAL A 26 -34.98 -21.15 -11.06
CA VAL A 26 -33.56 -21.55 -10.90
C VAL A 26 -32.98 -22.10 -12.21
N VAL A 27 -33.77 -22.87 -12.97
CA VAL A 27 -33.31 -23.46 -14.25
C VAL A 27 -33.06 -22.39 -15.31
N LEU A 28 -33.87 -21.32 -15.34
CA LEU A 28 -33.76 -20.27 -16.37
C LEU A 28 -32.53 -19.35 -16.16
N VAL A 29 -32.09 -19.16 -14.91
CA VAL A 29 -30.85 -18.42 -14.60
C VAL A 29 -29.61 -19.23 -14.98
N ALA A 30 -29.61 -20.54 -14.73
CA ALA A 30 -28.45 -21.40 -15.01
C ALA A 30 -28.14 -21.50 -16.52
N VAL A 31 -29.15 -21.50 -17.39
CA VAL A 31 -28.96 -21.56 -18.86
C VAL A 31 -28.40 -20.24 -19.42
N SER A 32 -28.68 -19.10 -18.78
CA SER A 32 -28.20 -17.79 -19.23
C SER A 32 -26.69 -17.58 -18.96
N LEU A 33 -26.14 -18.25 -17.94
CA LEU A 33 -24.71 -18.18 -17.60
C LEU A 33 -23.80 -18.98 -18.56
N LEU A 34 -24.35 -19.95 -19.30
CA LEU A 34 -23.58 -20.80 -20.21
C LEU A 34 -23.37 -20.20 -21.61
N LEU A 35 -24.10 -19.13 -21.97
CA LEU A 35 -24.03 -18.49 -23.29
C LEU A 35 -23.14 -17.23 -23.32
N ALA A 36 -22.60 -16.78 -22.19
CA ALA A 36 -21.74 -15.59 -22.11
C ALA A 36 -20.22 -15.89 -22.14
N GLY A 37 -19.82 -17.14 -22.42
CA GLY A 37 -18.44 -17.62 -22.22
C GLY A 37 -17.55 -17.80 -23.46
N CYS A 38 -17.98 -17.42 -24.67
CA CYS A 38 -17.17 -17.59 -25.88
C CYS A 38 -16.92 -16.24 -26.58
N GLN A 39 -16.04 -15.41 -26.01
CA GLN A 39 -15.35 -14.37 -26.77
C GLN A 39 -13.89 -14.81 -26.98
N VAL A 40 -13.68 -15.48 -28.11
CA VAL A 40 -12.36 -15.68 -28.71
C VAL A 40 -11.74 -14.29 -28.89
N SER A 41 -10.72 -13.99 -28.10
CA SER A 41 -9.92 -12.78 -28.20
C SER A 41 -8.67 -13.13 -28.98
N THR A 42 -8.57 -12.67 -30.23
CA THR A 42 -7.33 -12.22 -30.90
C THR A 42 -7.77 -11.35 -32.09
N PRO A 43 -7.16 -10.17 -32.28
CA PRO A 43 -5.84 -10.11 -32.91
C PRO A 43 -4.84 -9.21 -32.16
N ASP A 44 -3.56 -9.50 -32.40
CA ASP A 44 -2.39 -8.69 -32.05
C ASP A 44 -2.67 -7.19 -32.09
N GLU A 45 -2.67 -6.56 -30.93
CA GLU A 45 -2.44 -5.12 -30.86
C GLU A 45 -0.93 -4.86 -31.03
N PRO A 46 -0.53 -3.89 -31.85
CA PRO A 46 0.87 -3.49 -31.93
C PRO A 46 1.30 -3.04 -30.54
N GLU A 47 2.48 -3.48 -30.10
CA GLU A 47 3.19 -2.97 -28.91
C GLU A 47 3.41 -1.45 -29.06
N GLU A 48 2.37 -0.66 -28.77
CA GLU A 48 2.51 0.74 -28.41
C GLU A 48 3.41 0.73 -27.19
N HIS A 49 4.64 1.19 -27.39
CA HIS A 49 5.58 1.41 -26.31
C HIS A 49 4.91 2.41 -25.38
N ALA A 50 4.29 1.90 -24.31
CA ALA A 50 3.63 2.69 -23.31
C ALA A 50 4.68 3.66 -22.75
N HIS A 51 4.66 4.90 -23.23
CA HIS A 51 5.43 5.97 -22.65
C HIS A 51 4.86 6.18 -21.25
N HIS A 52 5.44 5.49 -20.27
CA HIS A 52 5.04 5.62 -18.87
C HIS A 52 5.24 7.08 -18.46
N HIS A 53 4.15 7.84 -18.44
CA HIS A 53 4.17 9.23 -18.01
C HIS A 53 4.42 9.25 -16.50
N ILE A 54 5.65 9.60 -16.11
CA ILE A 54 5.99 9.85 -14.70
C ILE A 54 5.40 11.21 -14.33
N PRO A 55 4.49 11.28 -13.34
CA PRO A 55 3.91 12.55 -12.92
C PRO A 55 4.97 13.52 -12.41
N GLY A 56 4.78 14.82 -12.61
CA GLY A 56 5.73 15.85 -12.17
C GLY A 56 5.97 15.91 -10.66
N HIS A 57 5.11 15.29 -9.84
CA HIS A 57 5.26 15.19 -8.38
C HIS A 57 5.90 13.88 -7.91
N TYR A 58 6.36 13.00 -8.81
CA TYR A 58 7.11 11.81 -8.45
C TYR A 58 8.45 12.20 -7.76
N PRO A 59 8.70 11.74 -6.53
CA PRO A 59 9.92 12.11 -5.80
C PRO A 59 11.12 11.30 -6.29
N ALA A 60 12.30 11.93 -6.31
CA ALA A 60 13.52 11.28 -6.80
C ALA A 60 14.12 10.24 -5.84
N THR A 61 13.76 10.26 -4.55
CA THR A 61 14.29 9.35 -3.51
C THR A 61 13.27 9.12 -2.41
N TYR A 62 13.45 8.05 -1.63
CA TYR A 62 12.67 7.77 -0.43
C TYR A 62 12.64 8.95 0.57
N VAL A 63 13.80 9.56 0.86
CA VAL A 63 13.91 10.71 1.79
C VAL A 63 13.07 11.90 1.30
N VAL A 64 13.12 12.19 0.00
CA VAL A 64 12.31 13.26 -0.60
C VAL A 64 10.81 12.93 -0.53
N ALA A 65 10.43 11.67 -0.73
CA ALA A 65 9.05 11.22 -0.64
C ALA A 65 8.46 11.43 0.77
N VAL A 66 9.18 11.02 1.82
CA VAL A 66 8.71 11.19 3.21
C VAL A 66 8.60 12.68 3.58
N ARG A 67 9.56 13.51 3.16
CA ARG A 67 9.47 14.96 3.35
C ARG A 67 8.25 15.55 2.63
N ASN A 68 7.97 15.11 1.41
CA ASN A 68 6.80 15.55 0.66
C ASN A 68 5.49 15.11 1.32
N LEU A 69 5.44 13.89 1.90
CA LEU A 69 4.32 13.41 2.68
C LEU A 69 4.06 14.30 3.90
N ARG A 70 5.09 14.65 4.67
CA ARG A 70 4.98 15.60 5.79
C ARG A 70 4.39 16.93 5.35
N HIS A 71 4.97 17.54 4.32
CA HIS A 71 4.51 18.82 3.82
C HIS A 71 3.04 18.77 3.38
N ARG A 72 2.63 17.72 2.69
CA ARG A 72 1.24 17.58 2.21
C ARG A 72 0.26 17.24 3.32
N LEU A 73 0.68 16.50 4.35
CA LEU A 73 -0.13 16.33 5.56
C LEU A 73 -0.43 17.71 6.19
N ASP A 74 0.56 18.61 6.16
CA ASP A 74 0.37 19.99 6.60
C ASP A 74 -0.61 20.81 5.76
N GLU A 75 -0.67 20.55 4.46
CA GLU A 75 -1.66 21.18 3.58
C GLU A 75 -3.07 20.59 3.72
N LEU A 76 -3.18 19.27 3.94
CA LEU A 76 -4.46 18.56 4.05
C LEU A 76 -5.14 18.80 5.40
N ALA A 77 -4.35 18.81 6.48
CA ALA A 77 -4.83 18.96 7.83
C ALA A 77 -4.03 20.02 8.59
N PRO A 78 -4.06 21.29 8.17
CA PRO A 78 -3.26 22.34 8.81
C PRO A 78 -3.61 22.44 10.31
N PRO A 79 -2.61 22.69 11.18
CA PRO A 79 -2.81 22.77 12.64
C PRO A 79 -3.68 23.97 13.07
N ARG A 80 -3.98 24.87 12.13
CA ARG A 80 -4.92 26.00 12.27
C ARG A 80 -5.80 26.05 11.03
N GLN A 81 -6.87 26.84 11.08
CA GLN A 81 -7.73 27.06 9.90
C GLN A 81 -6.87 27.42 8.69
N GLY A 82 -6.95 26.59 7.65
CA GLY A 82 -6.25 26.76 6.39
C GLY A 82 -7.20 26.66 5.21
N PRO A 83 -6.67 26.74 3.98
CA PRO A 83 -7.49 26.65 2.78
C PRO A 83 -8.25 25.32 2.72
N ALA A 84 -9.37 25.32 1.99
CA ALA A 84 -10.11 24.09 1.73
C ALA A 84 -9.20 23.06 1.02
N VAL A 85 -9.32 21.80 1.43
CA VAL A 85 -8.63 20.70 0.79
C VAL A 85 -9.21 20.50 -0.60
N THR A 86 -8.35 20.39 -1.60
CA THR A 86 -8.76 20.07 -2.97
C THR A 86 -8.57 18.58 -3.24
N PRO A 87 -9.43 17.95 -4.07
CA PRO A 87 -9.23 16.56 -4.47
C PRO A 87 -7.84 16.30 -5.04
N ALA A 88 -7.31 17.22 -5.85
CA ALA A 88 -5.96 17.10 -6.43
C ALA A 88 -4.83 16.99 -5.38
N ARG A 89 -4.93 17.71 -4.26
CA ARG A 89 -3.92 17.60 -3.18
C ARG A 89 -3.99 16.24 -2.49
N LEU A 90 -5.20 15.73 -2.31
CA LEU A 90 -5.43 14.43 -1.70
C LEU A 90 -4.90 13.30 -2.59
N GLU A 91 -5.17 13.36 -3.90
CA GLU A 91 -4.63 12.39 -4.85
C GLU A 91 -3.10 12.40 -4.87
N GLN A 92 -2.47 13.59 -4.90
CA GLN A 92 -1.01 13.66 -4.84
C GLN A 92 -0.43 13.11 -3.52
N PHE A 93 -1.17 13.17 -2.42
CA PHE A 93 -0.77 12.53 -1.16
C PHE A 93 -0.91 11.01 -1.25
N ALA A 94 -2.00 10.52 -1.85
CA ALA A 94 -2.23 9.09 -2.10
C ALA A 94 -1.13 8.48 -2.99
N ASP A 95 -0.79 9.16 -4.08
CA ASP A 95 0.26 8.73 -5.00
C ASP A 95 1.60 8.54 -4.28
N LEU A 96 1.96 9.47 -3.38
CA LEU A 96 3.20 9.37 -2.61
C LEU A 96 3.20 8.16 -1.67
N LEU A 97 2.07 7.82 -1.04
CA LEU A 97 1.96 6.62 -0.22
C LEU A 97 2.18 5.36 -1.06
N GLN A 98 1.56 5.30 -2.24
CA GLN A 98 1.68 4.18 -3.16
C GLN A 98 3.12 3.99 -3.67
N TRP A 99 3.85 5.07 -3.90
CA TRP A 99 5.24 5.01 -4.38
C TRP A 99 6.25 4.72 -3.26
N LEU A 100 5.87 4.94 -1.99
CA LEU A 100 6.79 4.88 -0.87
C LEU A 100 7.50 3.52 -0.72
N PRO A 101 6.82 2.36 -0.85
CA PRO A 101 7.49 1.07 -0.87
C PRO A 101 8.47 0.96 -2.05
N GLY A 102 8.06 1.32 -3.27
CA GLY A 102 8.94 1.23 -4.44
C GLY A 102 10.25 2.01 -4.25
N LEU A 103 10.15 3.22 -3.71
CA LEU A 103 11.31 4.07 -3.42
C LEU A 103 12.19 3.54 -2.29
N ALA A 104 11.59 2.85 -1.30
CA ALA A 104 12.35 2.21 -0.24
C ALA A 104 13.12 0.96 -0.71
N LEU A 105 12.68 0.29 -1.78
CA LEU A 105 13.45 -0.81 -2.41
C LEU A 105 14.76 -0.33 -3.05
N GLU A 106 14.83 0.95 -3.41
CA GLU A 106 16.06 1.57 -3.94
C GLU A 106 17.08 1.89 -2.84
N THR A 107 16.76 1.58 -1.58
CA THR A 107 17.65 1.72 -0.43
C THR A 107 18.12 0.36 0.06
N ASP A 108 19.18 0.32 0.88
CA ASP A 108 19.69 -0.92 1.50
C ASP A 108 18.82 -1.40 2.70
N MET A 109 17.52 -1.12 2.66
CA MET A 109 16.60 -1.46 3.73
C MET A 109 16.49 -2.99 3.86
N THR A 110 16.83 -3.52 5.04
CA THR A 110 16.71 -4.96 5.31
C THR A 110 15.25 -5.38 5.49
N GLN A 111 15.00 -6.70 5.46
CA GLN A 111 13.64 -7.26 5.46
C GLN A 111 12.77 -6.78 6.63
N GLN A 112 13.34 -6.67 7.85
CA GLN A 112 12.55 -6.28 9.02
C GLN A 112 12.09 -4.80 8.95
N PRO A 113 12.97 -3.80 8.75
CA PRO A 113 12.59 -2.43 8.39
C PRO A 113 11.58 -2.36 7.23
N TRP A 114 11.77 -3.14 6.17
CA TRP A 114 10.88 -3.19 5.02
C TRP A 114 9.45 -3.65 5.38
N THR A 115 9.32 -4.73 6.16
CA THR A 115 8.02 -5.21 6.63
C THR A 115 7.31 -4.15 7.46
N ARG A 116 8.04 -3.47 8.37
CA ARG A 116 7.48 -2.37 9.17
C ARG A 116 6.97 -1.23 8.29
N LEU A 117 7.72 -0.85 7.26
CA LEU A 117 7.29 0.15 6.28
C LEU A 117 6.00 -0.27 5.56
N SER A 118 5.97 -1.50 5.01
CA SER A 118 4.83 -1.98 4.23
C SER A 118 3.55 -2.06 5.05
N GLU A 119 3.63 -2.53 6.30
CA GLU A 119 2.49 -2.56 7.21
C GLU A 119 2.00 -1.15 7.57
N SER A 120 2.93 -0.21 7.73
CA SER A 120 2.65 1.18 8.03
C SER A 120 1.97 1.90 6.87
N VAL A 121 2.45 1.71 5.63
CA VAL A 121 1.82 2.25 4.42
C VAL A 121 0.38 1.77 4.30
N ARG A 122 0.12 0.47 4.52
CA ARG A 122 -1.25 -0.07 4.49
C ARG A 122 -2.17 0.57 5.55
N ARG A 123 -1.66 0.86 6.75
CA ARG A 123 -2.45 1.56 7.78
C ARG A 123 -2.73 3.02 7.38
N ALA A 124 -1.72 3.69 6.81
CA ALA A 124 -1.85 5.04 6.28
C ALA A 124 -2.89 5.12 5.14
N GLU A 125 -2.88 4.17 4.21
CA GLU A 125 -3.90 4.06 3.14
C GLU A 125 -5.31 3.92 3.72
N ALA A 126 -5.50 3.08 4.74
CA ALA A 126 -6.79 2.92 5.39
C ALA A 126 -7.27 4.20 6.09
N LEU A 127 -6.37 4.98 6.70
CA LEU A 127 -6.69 6.30 7.26
C LEU A 127 -7.07 7.30 6.16
N LEU A 128 -6.38 7.25 5.02
CA LEU A 128 -6.65 8.11 3.87
C LEU A 128 -8.01 7.83 3.25
N ASP A 129 -8.40 6.56 3.13
CA ASP A 129 -9.70 6.18 2.59
C ASP A 129 -10.84 6.62 3.52
N GLN A 130 -10.69 6.47 4.84
CA GLN A 130 -11.66 7.01 5.81
C GLN A 130 -11.80 8.54 5.69
N TYR A 131 -10.69 9.24 5.46
CA TYR A 131 -10.69 10.69 5.29
C TYR A 131 -11.33 11.11 3.95
N ARG A 132 -11.11 10.35 2.87
CA ARG A 132 -11.74 10.56 1.55
C ARG A 132 -13.26 10.53 1.63
N GLU A 133 -13.83 9.57 2.35
CA GLU A 133 -15.28 9.44 2.52
C GLU A 133 -15.91 10.68 3.19
N GLY A 134 -15.15 11.39 4.03
CA GLY A 134 -15.58 12.61 4.73
C GLY A 134 -15.14 13.93 4.10
N LEU A 135 -14.39 13.92 2.98
CA LEU A 135 -13.57 15.05 2.54
C LEU A 135 -14.36 16.36 2.29
N LEU A 136 -15.51 16.27 1.63
CA LEU A 136 -16.32 17.44 1.25
C LEU A 136 -17.00 18.11 2.46
N ALA A 137 -17.09 17.40 3.59
CA ALA A 137 -17.72 17.87 4.82
C ALA A 137 -16.75 17.90 6.01
N ALA A 138 -15.46 17.68 5.77
CA ALA A 138 -14.48 17.47 6.83
C ALA A 138 -14.40 18.70 7.76
N SER A 139 -14.87 18.51 9.00
CA SER A 139 -14.76 19.49 10.07
C SER A 139 -13.29 19.72 10.44
N SER A 140 -12.99 20.79 11.16
CA SER A 140 -11.64 20.99 11.72
C SER A 140 -11.23 19.84 12.64
N GLU A 141 -12.17 19.23 13.35
CA GLU A 141 -11.94 18.08 14.22
C GLU A 141 -11.59 16.83 13.41
N GLN A 142 -12.30 16.54 12.32
CA GLN A 142 -11.98 15.40 11.45
C GLN A 142 -10.61 15.57 10.78
N ARG A 143 -10.23 16.80 10.38
CA ARG A 143 -8.88 17.09 9.89
C ARG A 143 -7.82 16.86 10.96
N GLN A 144 -8.08 17.30 12.19
CA GLN A 144 -7.16 17.10 13.30
C GLN A 144 -6.99 15.61 13.62
N GLN A 145 -8.08 14.85 13.68
CA GLN A 145 -8.06 13.41 13.91
C GLN A 145 -7.31 12.67 12.80
N PHE A 146 -7.52 13.06 11.54
CA PHE A 146 -6.78 12.52 10.40
C PHE A 146 -5.27 12.75 10.56
N ARG A 147 -4.86 13.98 10.90
CA ARG A 147 -3.45 14.29 11.19
C ARG A 147 -2.90 13.42 12.31
N GLU A 148 -3.58 13.39 13.46
CA GLU A 148 -3.13 12.65 14.63
C GLU A 148 -2.99 11.15 14.36
N GLY A 149 -3.88 10.58 13.52
CA GLY A 149 -3.76 9.20 13.06
C GLY A 149 -2.54 8.96 12.16
N PHE A 150 -2.13 9.97 11.39
CA PHE A 150 -1.01 9.88 10.45
C PHE A 150 0.37 10.14 11.09
N GLU A 151 0.44 10.97 12.12
CA GLU A 151 1.69 11.30 12.83
C GLU A 151 2.55 10.08 13.22
N PRO A 152 2.01 8.99 13.81
CA PRO A 152 2.84 7.84 14.16
C PRO A 152 3.44 7.12 12.94
N GLU A 153 2.71 7.06 11.82
CA GLU A 153 3.22 6.43 10.60
C GLU A 153 4.34 7.27 9.97
N LEU A 154 4.17 8.59 9.98
CA LEU A 154 5.18 9.51 9.46
C LEU A 154 6.46 9.53 10.31
N ALA A 155 6.33 9.48 11.63
CA ALA A 155 7.46 9.34 12.55
C ALA A 155 8.23 8.03 12.31
N LEU A 156 7.53 6.93 12.04
CA LEU A 156 8.17 5.66 11.68
C LEU A 156 8.94 5.79 10.35
N TRP A 157 8.38 6.42 9.33
CA TRP A 157 9.09 6.60 8.06
C TRP A 157 10.32 7.51 8.20
N GLU A 158 10.26 8.52 9.07
CA GLU A 158 11.41 9.34 9.46
C GLU A 158 12.48 8.54 10.21
N GLU A 159 12.10 7.64 11.13
CA GLU A 159 13.03 6.68 11.76
C GLU A 159 13.72 5.79 10.72
N LEU A 160 12.95 5.24 9.78
CA LEU A 160 13.46 4.31 8.77
C LEU A 160 14.41 4.98 7.76
N GLN A 161 14.29 6.30 7.52
CA GLN A 161 15.27 7.05 6.72
C GLN A 161 16.67 7.01 7.31
N ALA A 162 16.80 7.06 8.64
CA ALA A 162 18.10 7.01 9.30
C ALA A 162 18.78 5.66 9.04
N VAL A 163 18.01 4.56 9.01
CA VAL A 163 18.49 3.21 8.70
C VAL A 163 18.87 3.07 7.23
N ALA A 164 18.11 3.70 6.33
CA ALA A 164 18.33 3.63 4.89
C ALA A 164 19.56 4.44 4.43
N THR A 165 19.90 5.53 5.12
CA THR A 165 21.01 6.42 4.73
C THR A 165 22.37 5.93 5.25
N ASP A 166 22.39 5.22 6.38
CA ASP A 166 23.64 4.77 7.04
C ASP A 166 24.37 3.64 6.27
N GLN A 167 23.70 2.98 5.32
CA GLN A 167 24.29 1.87 4.55
C GLN A 167 24.90 2.28 3.20
N ILE A 168 24.45 3.40 2.62
CA ILE A 168 24.93 3.89 1.30
C ILE A 168 26.39 4.37 1.36
N PHE A 169 26.91 4.69 2.55
CA PHE A 169 28.27 5.21 2.76
C PHE A 169 29.13 4.38 3.71
N ARG A 170 28.94 3.06 3.80
CA ARG A 170 30.06 2.25 4.29
C ARG A 170 31.14 2.30 3.21
N PRO A 171 32.32 2.91 3.46
CA PRO A 171 33.42 2.74 2.53
C PRO A 171 33.60 1.23 2.39
N VAL A 172 33.45 0.72 1.17
CA VAL A 172 33.86 -0.65 0.88
C VAL A 172 35.28 -0.73 1.40
N ASP A 173 35.51 -1.61 2.38
CA ASP A 173 36.86 -2.02 2.76
C ASP A 173 37.43 -2.71 1.51
N ILE A 174 37.91 -1.90 0.56
CA ILE A 174 38.74 -2.39 -0.52
C ILE A 174 39.97 -2.88 0.23
N PRO A 175 40.22 -4.19 0.31
CA PRO A 175 41.43 -4.67 0.93
C PRO A 175 42.56 -3.92 0.26
N SER A 176 43.30 -3.13 1.04
CA SER A 176 44.42 -2.35 0.54
C SER A 176 45.29 -3.34 -0.20
N GLN A 177 45.28 -3.28 -1.54
CA GLN A 177 46.17 -4.08 -2.33
C GLN A 177 47.54 -3.51 -2.04
N THR A 178 48.21 -4.08 -1.04
CA THR A 178 49.63 -3.88 -0.85
C THR A 178 50.26 -4.23 -2.19
N PRO A 179 50.87 -3.27 -2.89
CA PRO A 179 51.49 -3.56 -4.17
C PRO A 179 52.48 -4.72 -3.96
N PRO A 180 52.54 -5.70 -4.88
CA PRO A 180 53.48 -6.80 -4.76
C PRO A 180 54.89 -6.23 -4.61
N ASN A 181 55.61 -6.70 -3.59
CA ASN A 181 57.01 -6.32 -3.39
C ASN A 181 57.77 -6.52 -4.71
N PRO A 182 58.57 -5.52 -5.15
CA PRO A 182 59.40 -5.70 -6.33
C PRO A 182 60.35 -6.89 -6.10
N PRO A 183 60.62 -7.71 -7.13
CA PRO A 183 61.50 -8.87 -6.99
C PRO A 183 62.90 -8.42 -6.57
N GLU A 184 63.39 -8.99 -5.47
CA GLU A 184 64.65 -8.66 -4.78
C GLU A 184 65.92 -9.12 -5.55
N ASN A 185 65.82 -9.34 -6.86
CA ASN A 185 66.90 -9.93 -7.66
C ASN A 185 67.28 -9.03 -8.84
N ALA A 186 67.94 -7.91 -8.53
CA ALA A 186 68.70 -7.13 -9.52
C ALA A 186 70.11 -6.83 -8.98
N SER A 187 70.80 -7.85 -8.45
CA SER A 187 72.26 -7.83 -8.37
C SER A 187 72.80 -8.43 -9.66
N LEU A 188 72.95 -7.61 -10.71
CA LEU A 188 73.76 -7.94 -11.87
C LEU A 188 75.09 -7.19 -11.77
N THR A 189 76.10 -7.99 -11.48
CA THR A 189 77.53 -7.77 -11.67
C THR A 189 77.83 -6.99 -12.95
N ALA A 190 78.60 -5.91 -12.82
CA ALA A 190 79.28 -5.26 -13.93
C ALA A 190 80.81 -5.40 -13.73
N PRO A 191 81.59 -5.43 -14.83
CA PRO A 191 82.91 -6.07 -14.94
C PRO A 191 84.06 -5.34 -14.24
#